data_AF-A0A9E2B2Y8-F1
#
_entry.id   AF-A0A9E2B2Y8-F1
#
_cell.length_a   1.000
_cell.length_b   1.000
_cell.length_c   1.000
_cell.angle_alpha   90.00
_cell.angle_beta   90.00
_cell.angle_gamma   90.00
#
_symmetry.space_group_name_H-M   'P 1'
#
loop_
_entity.id
_entity.type
_entity.pdbx_description
1 polymer ?
#
loop_
_entity_poly.entity_id
_entity_poly.type
_entity_poly.pdbx_seq_one_letter_code
_entity_poly.pdbx_strand_id
1 'polypeptide(L)'
;MSQPQATQSDVKTIHEFLADNPNVDVSKQWERCWDIHGKINDRILKYFGGAQLHPVSEGAEYYTSPDEQMEGSFFGYTGGGIDWYVRSWIGNRKASIIDMNINVTLSQHIRVPNLMIIFGTVPNLLFYADYVPRVDLKVNEDYVKKYYEGEANNDYLEFRANTDYVWSASHGPAIRAMQSPVCSSYITELTDEHIDQCEA
;
A
#
# COMPACT_ATOMS: atom_id res chain seq x y z
N MET A 1 -26.12 -0.97 30.58
CA MET A 1 -25.49 -0.29 29.43
C MET A 1 -24.78 -1.37 28.64
N SER A 2 -25.33 -1.79 27.51
CA SER A 2 -24.68 -2.77 26.65
C SER A 2 -23.54 -2.06 25.93
N GLN A 3 -22.31 -2.57 26.05
CA GLN A 3 -21.22 -2.13 25.20
C GLN A 3 -21.61 -2.39 23.73
N PRO A 4 -21.27 -1.51 22.78
CA PRO A 4 -21.38 -1.85 21.37
C PRO A 4 -20.52 -3.09 21.14
N GLN A 5 -21.15 -4.17 20.69
CA GLN A 5 -20.44 -5.37 20.27
C GLN A 5 -19.63 -4.97 19.04
N ALA A 6 -18.31 -4.85 19.18
CA ALA A 6 -17.44 -4.69 18.02
C ALA A 6 -17.66 -5.90 17.11
N THR A 7 -18.37 -5.71 16.01
CA THR A 7 -18.50 -6.72 14.95
C THR A 7 -17.14 -6.77 14.26
N GLN A 8 -16.26 -7.61 14.78
CA GLN A 8 -14.84 -7.67 14.40
C GLN A 8 -14.70 -7.94 12.89
N SER A 9 -14.50 -6.87 12.13
CA SER A 9 -14.31 -6.86 10.67
C SER A 9 -12.91 -7.31 10.25
N ASP A 10 -11.98 -7.41 11.21
CA ASP A 10 -10.53 -7.48 11.01
C ASP A 10 -10.04 -8.78 10.35
N VAL A 11 -10.93 -9.73 10.09
CA VAL A 11 -10.64 -11.03 9.49
C VAL A 11 -11.53 -11.36 8.28
N LYS A 12 -12.36 -10.43 7.80
CA LYS A 12 -13.08 -10.65 6.54
C LYS A 12 -12.12 -10.58 5.36
N THR A 13 -12.21 -11.53 4.45
CA THR A 13 -11.48 -11.54 3.18
C THR A 13 -12.02 -10.47 2.23
N ILE A 14 -11.21 -10.07 1.26
CA ILE A 14 -11.63 -9.14 0.19
C ILE A 14 -12.84 -9.69 -0.57
N HIS A 15 -12.92 -11.01 -0.78
CA HIS A 15 -14.08 -11.64 -1.43
C HIS A 15 -15.37 -11.51 -0.61
N GLU A 16 -15.28 -11.61 0.73
CA GLU A 16 -16.44 -11.40 1.61
C GLU A 16 -16.88 -9.94 1.62
N PHE A 17 -15.93 -9.00 1.65
CA PHE A 17 -16.26 -7.57 1.53
C PHE A 17 -16.92 -7.23 0.19
N LEU A 18 -16.46 -7.83 -0.90
CA LEU A 18 -17.04 -7.71 -2.24
C LEU A 18 -18.45 -8.29 -2.32
N ALA A 19 -18.67 -9.45 -1.72
CA ALA A 19 -20.00 -10.07 -1.67
C ALA A 19 -21.00 -9.22 -0.89
N ASP A 20 -20.55 -8.55 0.18
CA ASP A 20 -21.39 -7.66 1.00
C ASP A 20 -21.70 -6.32 0.31
N ASN A 21 -20.82 -5.85 -0.59
CA ASN A 21 -20.92 -4.54 -1.24
C ASN A 21 -20.69 -4.63 -2.76
N PRO A 22 -21.52 -5.39 -3.49
CA PRO A 22 -21.37 -5.50 -4.92
C PRO A 22 -21.76 -4.17 -5.59
N ASN A 23 -21.00 -3.76 -6.61
CA ASN A 23 -21.33 -2.66 -7.53
C ASN A 23 -21.26 -1.22 -6.96
N VAL A 24 -20.32 -0.95 -6.05
CA VAL A 24 -20.00 0.44 -5.66
C VAL A 24 -19.07 1.05 -6.70
N ASP A 25 -19.45 2.20 -7.25
CA ASP A 25 -18.57 2.96 -8.14
C ASP A 25 -17.54 3.74 -7.31
N VAL A 26 -16.27 3.38 -7.51
CA VAL A 26 -15.10 3.94 -6.81
C VAL A 26 -14.20 4.71 -7.77
N SER A 27 -14.70 5.11 -8.95
CA SER A 27 -13.90 5.76 -10.00
C SER A 27 -13.25 7.07 -9.52
N LYS A 28 -13.95 7.85 -8.69
CA LYS A 28 -13.41 9.10 -8.12
C LYS A 28 -12.25 8.81 -7.17
N GLN A 29 -12.42 7.85 -6.27
CA GLN A 29 -11.40 7.47 -5.29
C GLN A 29 -10.20 6.83 -5.97
N TRP A 30 -10.43 6.05 -7.03
CA TRP A 30 -9.37 5.56 -7.90
C TRP A 30 -8.48 6.69 -8.40
N GLU A 31 -9.09 7.74 -8.98
CA GLU A 31 -8.35 8.87 -9.56
C GLU A 31 -7.49 9.55 -8.48
N ARG A 32 -8.08 9.82 -7.32
CA ARG A 32 -7.36 10.45 -6.19
C ARG A 32 -6.18 9.62 -5.69
N CYS A 33 -6.39 8.34 -5.40
CA CYS A 33 -5.32 7.46 -4.94
C CYS A 33 -4.23 7.28 -6.00
N TRP A 34 -4.61 7.22 -7.28
CA TRP A 34 -3.65 7.10 -8.37
C TRP A 34 -2.80 8.36 -8.56
N ASP A 35 -3.38 9.53 -8.38
CA ASP A 35 -2.67 10.81 -8.39
C ASP A 35 -1.66 10.90 -7.23
N ILE A 36 -2.03 10.46 -6.03
CA ILE A 36 -1.10 10.33 -4.89
C ILE A 36 0.06 9.39 -5.25
N HIS A 37 -0.25 8.22 -5.80
CA HIS A 37 0.77 7.29 -6.31
C HIS A 37 1.66 7.94 -7.38
N GLY A 38 1.13 8.82 -8.22
CA GLY A 38 1.88 9.57 -9.23
C GLY A 38 2.89 10.54 -8.60
N LYS A 39 2.45 11.32 -7.61
CA LYS A 39 3.33 12.22 -6.85
C LYS A 39 4.43 11.46 -6.11
N ILE A 40 4.10 10.30 -5.52
CA ILE A 40 5.09 9.44 -4.85
C ILE A 40 6.10 8.89 -5.87
N ASN A 41 5.63 8.42 -7.03
CA ASN A 41 6.49 7.99 -8.13
C ASN A 41 7.48 9.07 -8.53
N ASP A 42 7.02 10.30 -8.74
CA ASP A 42 7.88 11.39 -9.16
C ASP A 42 8.97 11.70 -8.12
N ARG A 43 8.62 11.63 -6.82
CA ARG A 43 9.58 11.76 -5.73
C ARG A 43 10.62 10.64 -5.73
N ILE A 44 10.19 9.39 -5.92
CA ILE A 44 11.08 8.21 -5.99
C ILE A 44 12.05 8.35 -7.18
N LEU A 45 11.53 8.55 -8.39
CA LEU A 45 12.34 8.64 -9.59
C LEU A 45 13.31 9.82 -9.53
N LYS A 46 12.88 10.96 -8.98
CA LYS A 46 13.76 12.12 -8.74
C LYS A 46 14.87 11.82 -7.74
N TYR A 47 14.57 11.12 -6.64
CA TYR A 47 15.54 10.79 -5.61
C TYR A 47 16.64 9.86 -6.13
N PHE A 48 16.26 8.78 -6.83
CA PHE A 48 17.22 7.81 -7.34
C PHE A 48 17.94 8.28 -8.60
N GLY A 49 17.32 9.15 -9.42
CA GLY A 49 17.92 9.87 -10.54
C GLY A 49 18.39 9.03 -11.74
N GLY A 50 18.65 7.74 -11.55
CA GLY A 50 19.13 6.80 -12.56
C GLY A 50 18.21 5.60 -12.81
N ALA A 51 17.03 5.59 -12.21
CA ALA A 51 16.02 4.57 -12.49
C ALA A 51 15.39 4.81 -13.87
N GLN A 52 15.24 3.74 -14.65
CA GLN A 52 14.68 3.76 -16.00
C GLN A 52 13.49 2.82 -16.08
N LEU A 53 12.50 3.17 -16.92
CA LEU A 53 11.36 2.31 -17.20
C LEU A 53 11.86 1.01 -17.86
N HIS A 54 11.44 -0.13 -17.32
CA HIS A 54 11.81 -1.44 -17.80
C HIS A 54 10.91 -1.84 -18.99
N PRO A 55 11.46 -2.49 -20.04
CA PRO A 55 10.69 -2.90 -21.23
C PRO A 55 9.47 -3.79 -20.97
N VAL A 56 9.42 -4.45 -19.81
CA VAL A 56 8.22 -5.22 -19.40
C VAL A 56 6.96 -4.35 -19.30
N SER A 57 7.12 -3.03 -19.18
CA SER A 57 6.02 -2.08 -19.08
C SER A 57 5.43 -1.70 -20.44
N GLU A 58 6.06 -2.11 -21.55
CA GLU A 58 5.60 -1.79 -22.90
C GLU A 58 4.18 -2.33 -23.14
N GLY A 59 3.23 -1.43 -23.40
CA GLY A 59 1.82 -1.78 -23.61
C GLY A 59 1.05 -2.09 -22.32
N ALA A 60 1.67 -1.88 -21.16
CA ALA A 60 1.04 -2.10 -19.85
C ALA A 60 0.59 -0.80 -19.17
N GLU A 61 0.62 0.34 -19.88
CA GLU A 61 0.15 1.63 -19.38
C GLU A 61 -1.36 1.61 -19.08
N TYR A 62 -2.10 0.78 -19.82
CA TYR A 62 -3.48 0.42 -19.55
C TYR A 62 -3.79 -0.93 -20.20
N TYR A 63 -4.42 -1.84 -19.44
CA TYR A 63 -4.88 -3.12 -19.95
C TYR A 63 -6.24 -3.50 -19.37
N THR A 64 -6.93 -4.38 -20.09
CA THR A 64 -8.14 -5.06 -19.60
C THR A 64 -7.92 -6.57 -19.61
N SER A 65 -8.61 -7.24 -18.69
CA SER A 65 -8.77 -8.70 -18.71
C SER A 65 -9.51 -9.17 -19.97
N PRO A 66 -9.34 -10.43 -20.40
CA PRO A 66 -9.99 -10.96 -21.61
C PRO A 66 -11.52 -10.92 -21.61
N ASP A 67 -12.15 -10.91 -20.43
CA ASP A 67 -13.60 -10.80 -20.23
C ASP A 67 -14.06 -9.36 -19.92
N GLU A 68 -13.13 -8.40 -19.99
CA GLU A 68 -13.33 -6.97 -19.75
C GLU A 68 -13.86 -6.63 -18.35
N GLN A 69 -13.81 -7.57 -17.39
CA GLN A 69 -14.32 -7.35 -16.03
C GLN A 69 -13.34 -6.63 -15.12
N MET A 70 -12.06 -6.71 -15.44
CA MET A 70 -10.95 -6.07 -14.72
C MET A 70 -10.14 -5.21 -15.67
N GLU A 71 -9.60 -4.13 -15.14
CA GLU A 71 -8.68 -3.20 -15.78
C GLU A 71 -7.48 -2.91 -14.86
N GLY A 72 -6.40 -2.39 -15.42
CA GLY A 72 -5.22 -2.07 -14.64
C GLY A 72 -4.13 -1.34 -15.42
N SER A 73 -3.03 -1.07 -14.73
CA SER A 73 -1.78 -0.59 -15.33
C SER A 73 -0.57 -1.12 -14.57
N PHE A 74 0.58 -1.16 -15.24
CA PHE A 74 1.84 -1.63 -14.68
C PHE A 74 3.02 -0.82 -15.22
N PHE A 75 3.85 -0.33 -14.30
CA PHE A 75 5.09 0.37 -14.59
C PHE A 75 6.20 -0.23 -13.74
N GLY A 76 7.17 -0.88 -14.40
CA GLY A 76 8.36 -1.43 -13.76
C GLY A 76 9.57 -0.55 -14.03
N TYR A 77 10.42 -0.33 -13.03
CA TYR A 77 11.64 0.45 -13.14
C TYR A 77 12.84 -0.29 -12.51
N THR A 78 14.04 -0.04 -13.03
CA THR A 78 15.30 -0.53 -12.48
C THR A 78 16.43 0.50 -12.70
N GLY A 79 17.52 0.42 -11.93
CA GLY A 79 18.67 1.33 -12.02
C GLY A 79 18.71 2.39 -10.92
N GLY A 80 19.80 3.16 -10.87
CA GLY A 80 19.98 4.22 -9.86
C GLY A 80 20.05 3.73 -8.40
N GLY A 81 20.32 2.43 -8.16
CA GLY A 81 20.27 1.80 -6.83
C GLY A 81 18.95 1.08 -6.52
N ILE A 82 17.96 1.17 -7.41
CA ILE A 82 16.77 0.33 -7.40
C ILE A 82 17.08 -0.98 -8.13
N ASP A 83 16.84 -2.10 -7.45
CA ASP A 83 16.85 -3.43 -8.08
C ASP A 83 15.56 -3.62 -8.89
N TRP A 84 14.42 -3.40 -8.23
CA TRP A 84 13.09 -3.49 -8.84
C TRP A 84 12.12 -2.51 -8.18
N TYR A 85 11.53 -1.62 -8.97
CA TYR A 85 10.43 -0.75 -8.54
C TYR A 85 9.19 -1.02 -9.39
N VAL A 86 8.05 -1.28 -8.76
CA VAL A 86 6.75 -1.39 -9.43
C VAL A 86 5.81 -0.31 -8.93
N ARG A 87 5.15 0.37 -9.87
CA ARG A 87 3.92 1.11 -9.65
C ARG A 87 2.83 0.48 -10.51
N SER A 88 1.75 0.01 -9.89
CA SER A 88 0.70 -0.71 -10.61
C SER A 88 -0.65 -0.52 -9.95
N TRP A 89 -1.72 -0.80 -10.69
CA TRP A 89 -3.01 -1.06 -10.10
C TRP A 89 -3.78 -2.09 -10.91
N ILE A 90 -4.72 -2.76 -10.25
CA ILE A 90 -5.70 -3.65 -10.86
C ILE A 90 -7.05 -3.48 -10.15
N GLY A 91 -8.16 -3.60 -10.87
CA GLY A 91 -9.47 -3.50 -10.25
C GLY A 91 -10.63 -3.48 -11.23
N ASN A 92 -11.82 -3.25 -10.67
CA ASN A 92 -13.03 -2.89 -11.39
C ASN A 92 -13.61 -1.67 -10.68
N ARG A 93 -13.41 -0.49 -11.29
CA ARG A 93 -13.83 0.79 -10.69
C ARG A 93 -15.35 0.90 -10.52
N LYS A 94 -16.14 0.06 -11.20
CA LYS A 94 -17.60 0.02 -11.10
C LYS A 94 -18.12 -1.10 -10.18
N ALA A 95 -17.23 -1.97 -9.69
CA ALA A 95 -17.56 -3.11 -8.84
C ALA A 95 -16.70 -3.13 -7.57
N SER A 96 -16.54 -1.96 -6.96
CA SER A 96 -16.00 -1.73 -5.62
C SER A 96 -14.49 -1.99 -5.43
N ILE A 97 -13.82 -2.77 -6.28
CA ILE A 97 -12.42 -3.20 -6.08
C ILE A 97 -11.40 -2.37 -6.84
N ILE A 98 -10.42 -1.88 -6.10
CA ILE A 98 -9.17 -1.31 -6.59
C ILE A 98 -8.07 -1.88 -5.68
N ASP A 99 -6.94 -2.23 -6.28
CA ASP A 99 -5.70 -2.58 -5.58
C ASP A 99 -4.54 -1.85 -6.28
N MET A 100 -4.00 -0.81 -5.64
CA MET A 100 -2.89 -0.01 -6.14
C MET A 100 -1.64 -0.27 -5.33
N ASN A 101 -0.52 -0.50 -6.00
CA ASN A 101 0.73 -0.88 -5.34
C ASN A 101 1.89 0.01 -5.80
N ILE A 102 2.70 0.45 -4.84
CA ILE A 102 4.08 0.92 -5.02
C ILE A 102 4.99 -0.03 -4.22
N ASN A 103 5.97 -0.63 -4.89
CA ASN A 103 6.94 -1.53 -4.28
C ASN A 103 8.33 -1.19 -4.77
N VAL A 104 9.22 -0.70 -3.89
CA VAL A 104 10.61 -0.37 -4.21
C VAL A 104 11.54 -1.33 -3.49
N THR A 105 12.20 -2.18 -4.27
CA THR A 105 13.27 -3.07 -3.81
C THR A 105 14.63 -2.51 -4.19
N LEU A 106 15.50 -2.34 -3.20
CA LEU A 106 16.82 -1.74 -3.39
C LEU A 106 17.88 -2.79 -3.74
N SER A 107 18.94 -2.36 -4.45
CA SER A 107 20.07 -3.22 -4.81
C SER A 107 20.71 -3.89 -3.57
N GLN A 108 21.31 -5.07 -3.75
CA GLN A 108 21.78 -5.93 -2.65
C GLN A 108 22.80 -5.29 -1.70
N HIS A 109 23.62 -4.35 -2.19
CA HIS A 109 24.64 -3.65 -1.40
C HIS A 109 24.05 -2.53 -0.52
N ILE A 110 22.80 -2.12 -0.75
CA ILE A 110 22.10 -1.09 0.02
C ILE A 110 21.37 -1.75 1.18
N ARG A 111 21.54 -1.25 2.40
CA ARG A 111 20.92 -1.86 3.59
C ARG A 111 19.70 -1.11 4.11
N VAL A 112 19.33 0.01 3.50
CA VAL A 112 18.07 0.72 3.79
C VAL A 112 16.87 -0.23 3.58
N PRO A 113 15.79 -0.13 4.39
CA PRO A 113 14.55 -0.87 4.16
C PRO A 113 14.00 -0.66 2.74
N ASN A 114 13.24 -1.63 2.26
CA ASN A 114 12.45 -1.46 1.03
C ASN A 114 11.20 -0.62 1.34
N LEU A 115 10.54 -0.09 0.31
CA LEU A 115 9.29 0.66 0.45
C LEU A 115 8.13 -0.13 -0.13
N MET A 116 7.03 -0.24 0.61
CA MET A 116 5.78 -0.80 0.12
C MET A 116 4.62 0.12 0.52
N ILE A 117 3.80 0.52 -0.45
CA ILE A 117 2.60 1.34 -0.24
C ILE A 117 1.46 0.73 -1.05
N ILE A 118 0.31 0.53 -0.40
CA ILE A 118 -0.89 -0.03 -1.00
C ILE A 118 -2.09 0.84 -0.65
N PHE A 119 -2.85 1.20 -1.68
CA PHE A 119 -4.20 1.73 -1.53
C PHE A 119 -5.16 0.72 -2.16
N GLY A 120 -6.06 0.17 -1.36
CA GLY A 120 -7.08 -0.75 -1.82
C GLY A 120 -8.48 -0.32 -1.41
N THR A 121 -9.50 -0.92 -2.00
CA THR A 121 -10.91 -0.67 -1.62
C THR A 121 -11.69 -1.97 -1.41
N VAL A 122 -12.74 -1.94 -0.55
CA VAL A 122 -14.13 -2.47 -0.68
C VAL A 122 -14.72 -2.67 0.75
N PRO A 123 -15.89 -2.09 1.12
CA PRO A 123 -16.38 -0.76 0.74
C PRO A 123 -15.54 0.37 1.35
N ASN A 124 -14.59 0.00 2.21
CA ASN A 124 -13.70 0.88 2.97
C ASN A 124 -12.37 1.08 2.25
N LEU A 125 -11.62 2.10 2.66
CA LEU A 125 -10.23 2.29 2.26
C LEU A 125 -9.35 1.30 3.03
N LEU A 126 -8.62 0.46 2.30
CA LEU A 126 -7.47 -0.26 2.82
C LEU A 126 -6.23 0.59 2.55
N PHE A 127 -5.50 0.95 3.61
CA PHE A 127 -4.23 1.65 3.50
C PHE A 127 -3.13 0.81 4.12
N TYR A 128 -2.08 0.58 3.35
CA TYR A 128 -0.85 -0.06 3.82
C TYR A 128 0.35 0.82 3.44
N ALA A 129 1.23 1.07 4.38
CA ALA A 129 2.54 1.68 4.12
C ALA A 129 3.57 1.08 5.07
N ASP A 130 4.72 0.67 4.53
CA ASP A 130 5.77 0.05 5.33
C ASP A 130 7.17 0.29 4.75
N TYR A 131 8.12 0.41 5.69
CA TYR A 131 9.54 0.30 5.44
C TYR A 131 9.97 -1.15 5.67
N VAL A 132 9.77 -2.01 4.66
CA VAL A 132 9.95 -3.46 4.79
C VAL A 132 11.42 -3.81 5.11
N PRO A 133 11.69 -4.52 6.23
CA PRO A 133 13.03 -4.81 6.69
C PRO A 133 13.80 -5.75 5.75
N ARG A 134 15.10 -5.51 5.60
CA ARG A 134 16.02 -6.38 4.85
C ARG A 134 16.86 -7.29 5.76
N VAL A 135 16.43 -7.46 7.01
CA VAL A 135 17.07 -8.25 8.06
C VAL A 135 16.05 -8.88 8.98
N ASP A 136 16.48 -9.88 9.74
CA ASP A 136 15.75 -10.30 10.94
C ASP A 136 15.92 -9.25 12.05
N LEU A 137 14.86 -8.52 12.36
CA LEU A 137 14.88 -7.45 13.35
C LEU A 137 15.11 -7.94 14.79
N LYS A 138 14.85 -9.22 15.09
CA LYS A 138 15.03 -9.76 16.45
C LYS A 138 16.49 -9.88 16.85
N VAL A 139 17.40 -9.92 15.87
CA VAL A 139 18.84 -10.11 16.10
C VAL A 139 19.70 -8.98 15.51
N ASN A 140 19.07 -7.91 15.01
CA ASN A 140 19.74 -6.75 14.40
C ASN A 140 19.29 -5.44 15.05
N GLU A 141 19.58 -5.25 16.33
CA GLU A 141 19.17 -4.07 17.11
C GLU A 141 19.67 -2.75 16.51
N ASP A 142 20.92 -2.69 16.04
CA ASP A 142 21.47 -1.50 15.38
C ASP A 142 20.67 -1.09 14.13
N TYR A 143 20.09 -2.06 13.42
CA TYR A 143 19.24 -1.80 12.27
C TYR A 143 17.91 -1.19 12.71
N VAL A 144 17.33 -1.71 13.78
CA VAL A 144 16.08 -1.21 14.37
C VAL A 144 16.25 0.24 14.80
N LYS A 145 17.30 0.49 15.58
CA LYS A 145 17.66 1.83 16.04
C LYS A 145 17.88 2.83 14.90
N LYS A 146 18.48 2.37 13.80
CA LYS A 146 18.79 3.25 12.67
C LYS A 146 17.59 3.61 11.81
N TYR A 147 16.68 2.66 11.57
CA TYR A 147 15.64 2.81 10.54
C TYR A 147 14.21 2.86 11.08
N TYR A 148 13.97 2.42 12.30
CA TYR A 148 12.62 2.35 12.87
C TYR A 148 12.45 3.16 14.15
N GLU A 149 13.52 3.49 14.90
CA GLU A 149 13.42 4.45 16.00
C GLU A 149 13.42 5.92 15.50
N GLY A 150 13.14 6.86 16.41
CA GLY A 150 13.14 8.29 16.10
C GLY A 150 11.87 8.72 15.36
N GLU A 151 12.03 9.50 14.29
CA GLU A 151 10.92 10.09 13.52
C GLU A 151 9.96 9.02 12.99
N ALA A 152 10.47 7.94 12.40
CA ALA A 152 9.61 6.87 11.87
C ALA A 152 8.67 6.24 12.91
N ASN A 153 9.16 6.02 14.14
CA ASN A 153 8.30 5.53 15.22
C ASN A 153 7.34 6.61 15.75
N ASN A 154 7.78 7.87 15.81
CA ASN A 154 6.93 8.97 16.25
C ASN A 154 5.75 9.16 15.28
N ASP A 155 6.02 9.19 13.97
CA ASP A 155 5.00 9.33 12.92
C ASP A 155 4.01 8.15 12.99
N TYR A 156 4.52 6.93 13.17
CA TYR A 156 3.68 5.75 13.37
C TYR A 156 2.76 5.89 14.60
N LEU A 157 3.30 6.31 15.75
CA LEU A 157 2.52 6.47 16.98
C LEU A 157 1.49 7.62 16.86
N GLU A 158 1.84 8.70 16.20
CA GLU A 158 0.95 9.83 15.93
C GLU A 158 -0.20 9.42 15.03
N PHE A 159 0.09 8.80 13.89
CA PHE A 159 -0.93 8.28 12.98
C PHE A 159 -1.82 7.24 13.69
N ARG A 160 -1.20 6.35 14.47
CA ARG A 160 -1.90 5.30 15.23
C ARG A 160 -2.83 5.84 16.32
N ALA A 161 -2.63 7.07 16.79
CA ALA A 161 -3.53 7.72 17.74
C ALA A 161 -4.89 8.07 17.11
N ASN A 162 -4.98 8.15 15.77
CA ASN A 162 -6.24 8.34 15.06
C ASN A 162 -7.08 7.06 15.13
N THR A 163 -8.24 7.14 15.78
CA THR A 163 -9.15 6.00 15.99
C THR A 163 -10.04 5.68 14.80
N ASP A 164 -10.06 6.52 13.76
CA ASP A 164 -10.81 6.26 12.53
C ASP A 164 -10.16 5.13 11.71
N TYR A 165 -8.88 4.84 11.97
CA TYR A 165 -8.11 3.77 11.33
C TYR A 165 -8.08 2.53 12.22
N VAL A 166 -8.77 1.48 11.78
CA VAL A 166 -8.79 0.19 12.44
C VAL A 166 -7.69 -0.70 11.86
N TRP A 167 -7.02 -1.49 12.69
CA TRP A 167 -5.97 -2.40 12.23
C TRP A 167 -6.55 -3.44 11.27
N SER A 168 -5.97 -3.53 10.06
CA SER A 168 -6.17 -4.65 9.13
C SER A 168 -5.11 -5.74 9.29
N ALA A 169 -5.52 -6.93 9.74
CA ALA A 169 -4.63 -8.08 9.78
C ALA A 169 -4.70 -8.84 8.46
N SER A 170 -3.59 -8.87 7.71
CA SER A 170 -3.52 -9.69 6.49
C SER A 170 -3.82 -11.15 6.79
N HIS A 171 -4.61 -11.84 5.96
CA HIS A 171 -4.83 -13.29 6.06
C HIS A 171 -3.55 -14.10 5.79
N GLY A 172 -2.65 -13.56 4.96
CA GLY A 172 -1.39 -14.18 4.60
C GLY A 172 -0.38 -14.13 5.77
N PRO A 173 0.04 -15.27 6.35
CA PRO A 173 1.03 -15.26 7.42
C PRO A 173 2.39 -14.71 6.98
N ALA A 174 2.74 -14.85 5.70
CA ALA A 174 3.96 -14.29 5.14
C ALA A 174 3.96 -12.75 5.18
N ILE A 175 2.84 -12.11 4.84
CA ILE A 175 2.68 -10.65 4.91
C ILE A 175 2.83 -10.19 6.36
N ARG A 176 2.18 -10.87 7.31
CA ARG A 176 2.32 -10.54 8.74
C ARG A 176 3.77 -10.71 9.24
N ALA A 177 4.51 -11.69 8.72
CA ALA A 177 5.89 -11.94 9.11
C ALA A 177 6.90 -10.93 8.55
N MET A 178 6.56 -10.24 7.46
CA MET A 178 7.45 -9.22 6.84
C MET A 178 7.19 -7.80 7.35
N GLN A 179 6.08 -7.54 8.05
CA GLN A 179 5.74 -6.20 8.55
C GLN A 179 6.82 -5.68 9.51
N SER A 180 7.24 -4.42 9.30
CA SER A 180 8.11 -3.74 10.24
C SER A 180 7.35 -3.31 11.52
N PRO A 181 8.06 -2.93 12.60
CA PRO A 181 7.46 -2.41 13.82
C PRO A 181 6.66 -1.10 13.63
N VAL A 182 6.85 -0.41 12.50
CA VAL A 182 6.17 0.85 12.16
C VAL A 182 5.25 0.70 10.93
N CYS A 183 4.87 -0.54 10.58
CA CYS A 183 3.96 -0.81 9.49
C CYS A 183 2.57 -0.21 9.78
N SER A 184 2.14 0.69 8.90
CA SER A 184 0.76 1.18 8.85
C SER A 184 -0.07 0.20 8.03
N SER A 185 -1.00 -0.53 8.65
CA SER A 185 -1.87 -1.51 7.98
C SER A 185 -3.30 -1.35 8.50
N TYR A 186 -4.10 -0.57 7.79
CA TYR A 186 -5.36 -0.05 8.30
C TYR A 186 -6.53 -0.20 7.33
N ILE A 187 -7.72 -0.25 7.91
CA ILE A 187 -9.01 -0.06 7.23
C ILE A 187 -9.67 1.17 7.84
N THR A 188 -10.19 2.05 7.00
CA THR A 188 -10.97 3.24 7.40
C THR A 188 -12.09 3.51 6.40
N GLU A 189 -13.03 4.39 6.71
CA GLU A 189 -14.08 4.77 5.77
C GLU A 189 -13.49 5.37 4.48
N LEU A 190 -14.11 5.07 3.35
CA LEU A 190 -13.66 5.58 2.05
C LEU A 190 -14.16 7.02 1.81
N THR A 191 -13.53 8.00 2.45
CA THR A 191 -13.87 9.43 2.36
C THR A 191 -12.69 10.25 1.80
N ASP A 192 -12.99 11.47 1.36
CA ASP A 192 -11.93 12.35 0.85
C ASP A 192 -10.94 12.76 1.95
N GLU A 193 -11.43 12.98 3.17
CA GLU A 193 -10.65 13.36 4.35
C GLU A 193 -9.68 12.25 4.79
N HIS A 194 -10.12 10.99 4.77
CA HIS A 194 -9.25 9.86 5.10
C HIS A 194 -8.17 9.65 4.04
N ILE A 195 -8.48 9.89 2.76
CA ILE A 195 -7.46 9.86 1.70
C ILE A 195 -6.42 10.97 1.94
N ASP A 196 -6.83 12.18 2.33
CA ASP A 196 -5.92 13.30 2.62
C ASP A 196 -4.95 12.99 3.76
N GLN A 197 -5.44 12.35 4.82
CA GLN A 197 -4.62 11.94 5.96
C GLN A 197 -3.57 10.87 5.59
N CYS A 198 -3.80 10.08 4.54
CA CYS A 198 -2.82 9.12 4.02
C CYS A 198 -1.77 9.78 3.09
N GLU A 199 -2.01 11.01 2.61
CA GLU A 199 -1.08 11.78 1.77
C GLU A 199 -0.11 12.66 2.58
N ALA A 200 -0.55 13.11 3.77
CA ALA A 200 0.17 14.03 4.66
C ALA A 200 1.52 13.47 5.15
#